data_AF-A0A1C5PPB0-F1
#
_entry.id   AF-A0A1C5PPB0-F1
#
_cell.length_a   1.000
_cell.length_b   1.000
_cell.length_c   1.000
_cell.angle_alpha   90.00
_cell.angle_beta   90.00
_cell.angle_gamma   90.00
#
_symmetry.space_group_name_H-M   'P 1'
#
loop_
_entity.id
_entity.type
_entity.pdbx_description
1 polymer ?
#
loop_
_entity_poly.entity_id
_entity_poly.type
_entity_poly.pdbx_seq_one_letter_code
_entity_poly.pdbx_strand_id
1 'polypeptide(L)'
;MAKTIDIDVAALDECLTKLRDVLAELEGYVPICDEASGSGKVVSQLAEIDSALDEVKSNLSTLITTSISFFENARSGYSDADQSASSAIAGE
;
A
#
# COMPACT_ATOMS: atom_id res chain seq x y z
N MET A 1 13.53 28.54 4.80
CA MET A 1 12.26 28.66 4.06
C MET A 1 11.54 27.33 4.21
N ALA A 2 10.39 27.29 4.89
CA ALA A 2 9.55 26.10 4.90
C ALA A 2 9.03 25.89 3.48
N LYS A 3 9.19 24.67 2.94
CA LYS A 3 8.63 24.33 1.64
C LYS A 3 7.12 24.17 1.86
N THR A 4 6.32 25.09 1.33
CA THR A 4 4.86 24.96 1.36
C THR A 4 4.51 23.72 0.56
N ILE A 5 3.95 22.72 1.22
CA ILE A 5 3.45 21.55 0.55
C ILE A 5 1.97 21.83 0.30
N ASP A 6 1.63 22.01 -0.96
CA ASP A 6 0.25 22.10 -1.41
C ASP A 6 -0.25 20.68 -1.65
N ILE A 7 -1.17 20.20 -0.81
CA ILE A 7 -1.75 18.86 -0.94
C ILE A 7 -3.20 19.00 -1.35
N ASP A 8 -3.49 18.46 -2.53
CA ASP A 8 -4.84 18.14 -2.94
C ASP A 8 -5.32 16.91 -2.16
N VAL A 9 -6.10 17.15 -1.11
CA VAL A 9 -6.65 16.12 -0.23
C VAL A 9 -7.58 15.17 -1.00
N ALA A 10 -8.28 15.66 -2.02
CA ALA A 10 -9.15 14.81 -2.84
C ALA A 10 -8.32 13.84 -3.69
N ALA A 11 -7.23 14.32 -4.30
CA ALA A 11 -6.29 13.46 -5.02
C ALA A 11 -5.60 12.44 -4.09
N LEU A 12 -5.30 12.84 -2.85
CA LEU A 12 -4.73 11.94 -1.83
C LEU A 12 -5.71 10.83 -1.43
N ASP A 13 -6.99 11.16 -1.24
CA ASP A 13 -8.05 10.21 -0.91
C ASP A 13 -8.30 9.22 -2.07
N GLU A 14 -8.25 9.70 -3.32
CA GLU A 14 -8.31 8.84 -4.51
C GLU A 14 -7.11 7.87 -4.57
N CYS A 15 -5.91 8.36 -4.28
CA CYS A 15 -4.70 7.54 -4.22
C CYS A 15 -4.79 6.44 -3.14
N LEU A 16 -5.25 6.80 -1.94
CA LEU A 16 -5.48 5.86 -0.84
C LEU A 16 -6.50 4.78 -1.20
N THR A 17 -7.57 5.16 -1.91
CA THR A 17 -8.57 4.20 -2.41
C THR A 17 -7.94 3.20 -3.36
N LYS A 18 -7.20 3.68 -4.37
CA LYS A 18 -6.49 2.83 -5.33
C LYS A 18 -5.49 1.89 -4.66
N LEU A 19 -4.74 2.37 -3.67
CA LEU A 19 -3.77 1.54 -2.93
C LEU A 19 -4.47 0.42 -2.15
N ARG A 20 -5.63 0.70 -1.54
CA ARG A 20 -6.42 -0.32 -0.83
C ARG A 20 -7.02 -1.34 -1.79
N ASP A 21 -7.47 -0.91 -2.97
CA ASP A 21 -7.97 -1.82 -4.01
C ASP A 21 -6.86 -2.76 -4.48
N VAL A 22 -5.67 -2.23 -4.77
CA VAL A 22 -4.49 -3.04 -5.17
C VAL A 22 -4.08 -4.01 -4.05
N LEU A 23 -4.14 -3.59 -2.78
CA LEU A 23 -3.86 -4.47 -1.65
C LEU A 23 -4.87 -5.63 -1.60
N ALA A 24 -6.16 -5.35 -1.76
CA ALA A 24 -7.20 -6.36 -1.76
C ALA A 24 -7.06 -7.35 -2.94
N GLU A 25 -6.73 -6.86 -4.13
CA GLU A 25 -6.43 -7.70 -5.30
C GLU A 25 -5.23 -8.61 -5.04
N LEU A 26 -4.16 -8.06 -4.46
CA LEU A 26 -2.96 -8.82 -4.12
C LEU A 26 -3.24 -9.90 -3.06
N GLU A 27 -3.98 -9.57 -2.00
CA GLU A 27 -4.35 -10.52 -0.95
C GLU A 27 -5.24 -11.64 -1.50
N GLY A 28 -6.18 -11.30 -2.39
CA GLY A 28 -7.07 -12.24 -3.07
C GLY A 28 -6.40 -13.10 -4.15
N TYR A 29 -5.18 -12.76 -4.58
CA TYR A 29 -4.43 -13.57 -5.54
C TYR A 29 -4.02 -14.90 -4.91
N VAL A 30 -4.55 -16.00 -5.44
CA VAL A 30 -4.15 -17.37 -5.11
C VAL A 30 -3.36 -17.92 -6.29
N PRO A 31 -2.04 -18.16 -6.17
CA PRO A 31 -1.28 -18.80 -7.23
C PRO A 31 -1.86 -20.19 -7.50
N ILE A 32 -2.29 -20.44 -8.73
CA ILE A 32 -2.69 -21.77 -9.17
C ILE A 32 -1.42 -22.53 -9.53
N CYS A 33 -0.92 -23.32 -8.59
CA CYS A 33 0.11 -24.32 -8.87
C CYS A 33 -0.64 -25.64 -9.15
N ASP A 34 -0.81 -25.99 -10.43
CA ASP A 34 -1.36 -27.29 -10.81
C ASP A 34 -0.54 -28.39 -10.13
N GLU A 35 -1.22 -29.38 -9.51
CA GLU A 35 -0.57 -30.51 -8.85
C GLU A 35 0.49 -31.09 -9.79
N ALA A 36 1.77 -30.87 -9.44
CA ALA A 36 2.89 -31.12 -10.31
C ALA A 36 2.99 -32.62 -10.65
N SER A 37 2.44 -33.03 -11.79
CA SER A 37 2.60 -34.38 -12.34
C SER A 37 3.87 -34.41 -13.20
N GLY A 38 5.04 -34.52 -12.56
CA GLY A 38 6.32 -34.47 -13.24
C GLY A 38 7.46 -35.15 -12.49
N SER A 39 8.58 -35.40 -13.19
CA SER A 39 9.81 -35.92 -12.58
C SER A 39 10.32 -34.98 -11.49
N GLY A 40 10.97 -35.52 -10.44
CA GLY A 40 11.26 -34.78 -9.19
C GLY A 40 11.93 -33.40 -9.36
N LYS A 41 12.68 -33.17 -10.45
CA LYS A 41 13.29 -31.87 -10.75
C LYS A 41 12.26 -30.79 -11.10
N VAL A 42 11.21 -31.12 -11.85
CA VAL A 42 10.15 -30.16 -12.24
C VAL A 42 9.32 -29.78 -11.02
N VAL A 43 9.02 -30.75 -10.15
CA VAL A 43 8.31 -30.51 -8.88
C VAL A 43 9.10 -29.56 -7.98
N SER A 44 10.42 -29.77 -7.84
CA SER A 44 11.27 -28.88 -7.03
C SER A 44 11.31 -27.45 -7.59
N GLN A 45 11.41 -27.28 -8.91
CA GLN A 45 11.42 -25.95 -9.52
C GLN A 45 10.08 -25.22 -9.35
N LEU A 46 8.95 -25.94 -9.45
CA LEU A 46 7.64 -25.36 -9.19
C LEU A 46 7.49 -24.92 -7.73
N ALA A 47 7.99 -25.71 -6.77
CA ALA A 47 7.99 -25.33 -5.36
C ALA A 47 8.88 -24.09 -5.07
N GLU A 48 10.03 -23.98 -5.74
CA GLU A 48 10.88 -22.78 -5.64
C GLU A 48 10.20 -21.53 -6.21
N ILE A 49 9.50 -21.66 -7.34
CA ILE A 49 8.73 -20.57 -7.94
C ILE A 49 7.58 -20.14 -7.01
N ASP A 50 6.86 -21.10 -6.44
CA ASP A 50 5.76 -20.84 -5.51
C ASP A 50 6.25 -20.07 -4.27
N SER A 51 7.36 -20.53 -3.67
CA SER A 51 8.00 -19.82 -2.54
C SER A 51 8.46 -18.41 -2.91
N ALA A 52 9.00 -18.21 -4.12
CA ALA A 52 9.41 -16.88 -4.58
C ALA A 52 8.21 -15.96 -4.84
N LEU A 53 7.10 -16.50 -5.36
CA LEU A 53 5.86 -15.75 -5.55
C LEU A 53 5.24 -15.31 -4.22
N ASP A 54 5.24 -16.19 -3.22
CA ASP A 54 4.80 -15.85 -1.87
C ASP A 54 5.64 -14.75 -1.23
N GLU A 55 6.97 -14.80 -1.40
CA GLU A 55 7.87 -13.76 -0.91
C GLU A 55 7.61 -12.41 -1.61
N VAL A 56 7.45 -12.42 -2.94
CA VAL A 56 7.11 -11.22 -3.71
C VAL A 56 5.76 -10.64 -3.26
N LYS A 57 4.75 -11.49 -3.05
CA LYS A 57 3.43 -11.09 -2.56
C LYS A 57 3.54 -10.44 -1.17
N SER A 58 4.29 -11.03 -0.25
CA SER A 58 4.53 -10.49 1.08
C SER A 58 5.23 -9.12 1.05
N ASN A 59 6.27 -8.98 0.23
CA ASN A 59 7.01 -7.74 0.08
C ASN A 59 6.15 -6.62 -0.53
N LEU A 60 5.34 -6.94 -1.54
CA LEU A 60 4.41 -5.98 -2.16
C LEU A 60 3.32 -5.54 -1.18
N SER A 61 2.73 -6.48 -0.42
CA SER A 61 1.73 -6.16 0.60
C SER A 61 2.29 -5.21 1.67
N THR A 62 3.52 -5.48 2.12
CA THR A 62 4.24 -4.62 3.07
C THR A 62 4.47 -3.21 2.51
N LEU A 63 4.91 -3.10 1.26
CA LEU A 63 5.15 -1.83 0.60
C LEU A 63 3.87 -1.01 0.46
N ILE A 64 2.77 -1.64 0.04
CA ILE A 64 1.48 -0.97 -0.13
C ILE A 64 0.94 -0.51 1.23
N THR A 65 0.98 -1.37 2.25
CA THR A 65 0.53 -1.04 3.61
C THR A 65 1.34 0.12 4.20
N THR A 66 2.65 0.12 4.01
CA THR A 66 3.54 1.22 4.43
C THR A 66 3.20 2.51 3.71
N SER A 67 2.91 2.43 2.41
CA SER A 67 2.52 3.59 1.60
C SER A 67 1.17 4.18 2.04
N ILE A 68 0.18 3.33 2.31
CA ILE A 68 -1.11 3.75 2.87
C ILE A 68 -0.89 4.48 4.19
N SER A 69 -0.12 3.89 5.10
CA SER A 69 0.18 4.48 6.42
C SER A 69 0.87 5.84 6.28
N PHE A 70 1.82 5.96 5.35
CA PHE A 70 2.49 7.24 5.08
C PHE A 70 1.50 8.32 4.60
N PHE A 71 0.64 8.00 3.64
CA PHE A 71 -0.33 8.94 3.09
C PHE A 71 -1.44 9.31 4.07
N GLU A 72 -1.90 8.38 4.92
CA GLU A 72 -2.83 8.68 6.01
C GLU A 72 -2.22 9.62 7.05
N ASN A 73 -0.96 9.40 7.43
CA ASN A 73 -0.24 10.29 8.33
C ASN A 73 -0.05 11.69 7.72
N ALA A 74 0.28 11.76 6.42
CA ALA A 74 0.36 13.03 5.72
C ALA A 74 -0.99 13.76 5.78
N ARG A 75 -2.10 13.08 5.43
CA ARG A 75 -3.46 13.63 5.49
C ARG A 75 -3.82 14.18 6.87
N SER A 76 -3.56 13.41 7.92
CA SER A 76 -3.81 13.84 9.31
C SER A 76 -3.02 15.11 9.64
N GLY A 77 -1.74 15.14 9.28
CA GLY A 77 -0.88 16.31 9.50
C GLY A 77 -1.40 17.59 8.82
N TYR A 78 -1.98 17.49 7.62
CA TYR A 78 -2.63 18.66 6.98
C TYR A 78 -3.90 19.07 7.70
N SER A 79 -4.74 18.12 8.08
CA SER A 79 -5.98 18.42 8.82
C SER A 79 -5.68 19.13 10.14
N ASP A 80 -4.68 18.65 10.88
CA ASP A 80 -4.27 19.25 12.16
C ASP A 80 -3.69 20.67 11.96
N ALA A 81 -2.92 20.87 10.89
CA ALA A 81 -2.35 22.17 10.55
C ALA A 81 -3.43 23.17 10.12
N ASP A 82 -4.40 22.74 9.31
CA ASP A 82 -5.53 23.57 8.85
C ASP A 82 -6.47 23.94 10.01
N GLN A 83 -6.75 22.99 10.91
CA GLN A 83 -7.50 23.24 12.13
C GLN A 83 -6.78 24.24 13.04
N SER A 84 -5.47 24.06 13.24
CA SER A 84 -4.66 24.99 14.05
C SER A 84 -4.63 26.41 13.46
N ALA A 85 -4.52 26.52 12.14
CA ALA A 85 -4.58 27.80 11.45
C ALA A 85 -5.95 28.46 11.57
N SER A 86 -7.03 27.67 11.45
CA SER A 86 -8.41 28.15 11.61
C SER A 86 -8.67 28.67 13.03
N SER A 87 -8.23 27.96 14.07
CA SER A 87 -8.33 28.42 15.46
C SER A 87 -7.55 29.73 15.70
N ALA A 88 -6.33 29.84 15.15
CA ALA A 88 -5.52 31.05 15.28
C ALA A 88 -6.15 32.27 14.58
N ILE A 89 -6.87 32.07 13.47
CA ILE A 89 -7.61 33.14 12.78
C ILE A 89 -8.90 33.50 13.53
N ALA A 90 -9.56 32.52 14.15
CA ALA A 90 -10.76 32.74 14.95
C ALA A 90 -10.51 33.53 16.25
N GLY A 91 -9.24 33.75 16.61
CA GLY A 91 -8.85 34.61 17.74
C GLY A 91 -8.86 33.91 19.10
N GLU A 92 -8.77 32.58 19.13
CA GLU A 92 -8.44 31.80 20.33
C GLU A 92 -6.92 31.74 20.57
#